data_AF-A0A2U0TSG4-F1
#
_entry.id   AF-A0A2U0TSG4-F1
#
_cell.length_a   1.000
_cell.length_b   1.000
_cell.length_c   1.000
_cell.angle_alpha   90.00
_cell.angle_beta   90.00
_cell.angle_gamma   90.00
#
_symmetry.space_group_name_H-M   'P 1'
#
loop_
_entity.id
_entity.type
_entity.pdbx_description
1 polymer ?
#
loop_
_entity_poly.entity_id
_entity_poly.type
_entity_poly.pdbx_seq_one_letter_code
_entity_poly.pdbx_strand_id
1 'polypeptide(L)' 'MKQSEIKDLSAAELQEKLSQTKKAYADLKMAHAISPIENPLQIRSVRRTVARLATELTKRELQ' A
#
# COMPACT_ATOMS: atom_id res chain seq x y z
N MET A 1 -6.89 1.80 3.21
CA MET A 1 -7.45 3.01 2.60
C MET A 1 -8.61 2.66 1.68
N LYS A 2 -9.66 3.48 1.69
CA LYS A 2 -10.75 3.41 0.71
C LYS A 2 -10.29 4.08 -0.59
N GLN A 3 -10.93 3.72 -1.71
CA GLN A 3 -10.53 4.28 -3.02
C GLN A 3 -10.80 5.78 -3.11
N SER A 4 -11.82 6.30 -2.41
CA SER A 4 -12.13 7.73 -2.33
C SER A 4 -10.93 8.53 -1.83
N GLU A 5 -10.37 8.12 -0.69
CA GLU A 5 -9.19 8.74 -0.07
C GLU A 5 -7.95 8.72 -0.97
N ILE A 6 -7.86 7.74 -1.89
CA ILE A 6 -6.73 7.59 -2.82
C ILE A 6 -6.88 8.54 -4.00
N LYS A 7 -8.11 8.83 -4.44
CA LYS A 7 -8.38 9.76 -5.55
C LYS A 7 -8.11 11.21 -5.16
N ASP A 8 -8.35 11.56 -3.91
CA ASP A 8 -8.19 12.93 -3.39
C ASP A 8 -6.71 13.34 -3.22
N LEU A 9 -5.77 12.39 -3.28
CA LEU A 9 -4.33 12.65 -3.11
C LEU A 9 -3.68 13.14 -4.41
N SER A 10 -2.64 13.97 -4.29
CA SER A 10 -1.84 14.41 -5.44
C SER A 10 -0.94 13.29 -5.98
N ALA A 11 -0.43 13.42 -7.22
CA ALA A 11 0.44 12.39 -7.81
C ALA A 11 1.75 12.20 -7.02
N ALA A 12 2.32 13.29 -6.50
CA ALA A 12 3.51 13.25 -5.64
C ALA A 12 3.23 12.54 -4.30
N GLU A 13 2.10 12.85 -3.66
CA GLU A 13 1.69 12.20 -2.42
C GLU A 13 1.40 10.71 -2.60
N LEU A 14 0.82 10.31 -3.74
CA LEU A 14 0.61 8.91 -4.07
C LEU A 14 1.92 8.14 -4.19
N GLN A 15 2.93 8.73 -4.85
CA GLN A 15 4.25 8.13 -5.01
C GLN A 15 4.93 7.94 -3.65
N GLU A 16 4.85 8.95 -2.79
CA GLU A 16 5.42 8.91 -1.44
C GLU A 16 4.74 7.85 -0.57
N LYS A 17 3.40 7.84 -0.53
CA LYS A 17 2.62 6.81 0.19
C LYS A 17 2.87 5.42 -0.34
N LEU A 18 3.05 5.25 -1.65
CA LEU A 18 3.36 3.96 -2.24
C LEU A 18 4.72 3.45 -1.75
N SER A 19 5.75 4.31 -1.70
CA SER A 19 7.07 3.95 -1.18
C SER A 19 7.00 3.54 0.30
N GLN A 20 6.32 4.35 1.13
CA GLN A 20 6.16 4.08 2.56
C GLN A 20 5.38 2.78 2.81
N THR A 21 4.25 2.57 2.12
CA THR A 21 3.42 1.37 2.30
C THR A 21 4.09 0.09 1.77
N LYS A 22 4.92 0.19 0.72
CA LYS A 22 5.75 -0.95 0.27
C LYS A 22 6.78 -1.36 1.31
N LYS A 23 7.46 -0.41 1.95
CA LYS A 23 8.41 -0.70 3.05
C LYS A 23 7.69 -1.37 4.22
N ALA A 24 6.60 -0.77 4.68
CA ALA A 24 5.79 -1.34 5.77
C ALA A 24 5.28 -2.77 5.46
N TYR A 25 4.91 -3.05 4.20
CA TYR A 25 4.52 -4.40 3.78
C TYR A 25 5.68 -5.40 3.85
N ALA A 26 6.88 -4.99 3.42
CA ALA A 26 8.08 -5.83 3.46
C ALA A 26 8.47 -6.14 4.92
N ASP A 27 8.46 -5.13 5.78
CA ASP A 27 8.77 -5.27 7.21
C ASP A 27 7.77 -6.19 7.90
N LEU A 28 6.46 -6.01 7.67
CA LEU A 28 5.42 -6.90 8.22
C LEU A 28 5.56 -8.33 7.73
N LYS A 29 5.95 -8.54 6.47
CA LYS A 29 6.16 -9.88 5.92
C LYS A 29 7.40 -10.54 6.53
N MET A 30 8.49 -9.79 6.72
CA MET A 30 9.69 -10.27 7.41
C MET A 30 9.40 -10.59 8.87
N ALA A 31 8.72 -9.69 9.59
CA ALA A 31 8.31 -9.91 10.97
C ALA A 31 7.47 -11.17 11.11
N HIS A 32 6.47 -11.38 10.23
CA HIS A 32 5.64 -12.59 10.25
C HIS A 32 6.41 -13.89 9.95
N ALA A 33 7.46 -13.81 9.12
CA ALA A 33 8.31 -14.95 8.83
C ALA A 33 9.21 -15.33 10.02
N ILE A 34 9.60 -14.35 10.84
CA ILE A 34 10.43 -14.56 12.04
C ILE A 34 9.58 -15.01 13.22
N SER A 35 8.44 -14.35 13.47
CA SER A 35 7.49 -14.75 14.50
C SER A 35 6.05 -14.62 14.00
N PRO A 36 5.13 -15.49 14.44
CA PRO A 36 3.72 -15.34 14.13
C PRO A 36 3.21 -13.99 14.67
N ILE A 37 2.77 -13.10 13.78
CA ILE A 37 2.13 -11.85 14.17
C ILE A 37 0.72 -12.12 14.66
N GLU A 38 0.24 -11.30 15.61
CA GLU A 38 -1.10 -11.43 16.19
C GLU A 38 -2.21 -11.34 15.14
N ASN A 39 -2.02 -10.55 14.08
CA ASN A 39 -3.04 -10.38 13.04
C ASN A 39 -2.49 -10.46 11.60
N PRO A 40 -2.47 -11.67 11.01
CA PRO A 40 -2.07 -11.90 9.62
C PRO A 40 -2.92 -11.15 8.58
N LEU A 41 -4.15 -10.73 8.93
CA LEU A 41 -5.02 -9.99 8.01
C LEU A 41 -4.50 -8.59 7.71
N GLN A 42 -3.63 -8.03 8.55
CA GLN A 42 -2.98 -6.75 8.30
C GLN A 42 -2.07 -6.80 7.07
N ILE A 43 -1.35 -7.92 6.86
CA ILE A 43 -0.54 -8.13 5.64
C ILE A 43 -1.43 -8.05 4.39
N ARG A 44 -2.63 -8.63 4.47
CA ARG A 44 -3.61 -8.60 3.36
C ARG A 44 -4.15 -7.19 3.11
N SER A 45 -4.46 -6.42 4.15
CA SER A 45 -4.98 -5.04 3.99
C SER A 45 -3.93 -4.10 3.41
N VAL A 46 -2.67 -4.20 3.86
CA VAL A 46 -1.56 -3.41 3.35
C VAL A 46 -1.27 -3.77 1.89
N ARG A 47 -1.22 -5.07 1.54
CA ARG A 47 -1.06 -5.52 0.14
C ARG A 47 -2.11 -4.92 -0.80
N ARG A 48 -3.38 -4.93 -0.38
CA ARG A 48 -4.49 -4.35 -1.17
C ARG A 48 -4.34 -2.84 -1.30
N THR A 49 -3.82 -2.15 -0.29
CA THR A 49 -3.61 -0.70 -0.33
C THR A 49 -2.47 -0.35 -1.30
N VAL A 50 -1.36 -1.09 -1.29
CA VAL A 50 -0.27 -0.93 -2.27
C VAL A 50 -0.78 -1.11 -3.71
N ALA A 51 -1.59 -2.14 -3.95
CA ALA A 51 -2.16 -2.39 -5.28
C ALA A 51 -3.04 -1.22 -5.75
N ARG A 52 -3.91 -0.70 -4.89
CA ARG A 52 -4.78 0.45 -5.22
C ARG A 52 -3.99 1.72 -5.55
N LEU A 53 -2.94 2.01 -4.77
CA LEU A 53 -2.05 3.16 -5.01
C LEU A 53 -1.34 3.03 -6.37
N ALA A 54 -0.83 1.84 -6.69
CA ALA A 54 -0.18 1.57 -7.97
C ALA A 54 -1.16 1.70 -9.14
N THR A 55 -2.38 1.17 -9.02
CA THR A 55 -3.40 1.28 -10.07
C THR A 55 -3.80 2.74 -10.33
N GLU A 56 -3.94 3.56 -9.29
CA GLU A 56 -4.29 4.97 -9.47
C GLU A 56 -3.16 5.75 -10.15
N LEU A 57 -1.89 5.47 -9.83
CA LEU A 57 -0.74 6.07 -10.51
C LEU A 57 -0.74 5.72 -12.00
N THR A 58 -0.84 4.43 -12.34
CA THR A 58 -0.90 3.99 -13.75
C THR A 58 -2.10 4.58 -14.49
N LYS A 59 -3.25 4.73 -13.82
CA LYS A 59 -4.43 5.37 -14.40
C LYS A 59 -4.18 6.85 -14.74
N ARG A 60 -3.43 7.57 -13.91
CA ARG A 60 -3.05 8.98 -14.17
C ARG A 60 -2.00 9.11 -15.26
N GLU A 61 -1.11 8.13 -15.42
CA GLU A 61 -0.10 8.11 -16.49
C GLU A 61 -0.71 7.80 -17.87
N LEU A 62 -1.82 7.06 -17.91
CA LEU A 62 -2.53 6.69 -19.15
C LEU A 62 -3.57 7.72 -19.62
N GLN A 63 -3.84 8.77 -18.83
CA GLN A 63 -4.71 9.89 -19.20
C GLN A 63 -3.90 11.02 -19.83
#